data_AF-A0AAP2KYY1-F1
#
_entry.id   AF-A0AAP2KYY1-F1
#
_cell.length_a   1.000
_cell.length_b   1.000
_cell.length_c   1.000
_cell.angle_alpha   90.00
_cell.angle_beta   90.00
_cell.angle_gamma   90.00
#
_symmetry.space_group_name_H-M   'P 1'
#
loop_
_entity.id
_entity.type
_entity.pdbx_description
1 polymer ?
#
loop_
_entity_poly.entity_id
_entity_poly.type
_entity_poly.pdbx_seq_one_letter_code
_entity_poly.pdbx_strand_id
1 'polypeptide(L)' 'MKHRTKSSRTARAAGSVMDIWPTGSYSQHMPKGSDQERLSQYWASVGKHLRSALSQYDIDHASRR' A
#
# COMPACT_ATOMS: atom_id res chain seq x y z
N MET A 1 49.20 14.27 1.48
CA MET A 1 47.76 14.43 1.81
C MET A 1 46.94 13.71 0.75
N LYS A 2 46.09 12.73 1.10
CA LYS A 2 45.25 12.00 0.14
C LYS A 2 43.81 12.51 0.25
N HIS A 3 43.31 13.21 -0.77
CA HIS A 3 41.91 13.64 -0.84
C HIS A 3 41.03 12.47 -1.32
N ARG A 4 40.16 11.96 -0.44
CA ARG A 4 39.06 11.07 -0.84
C ARG A 4 37.96 11.92 -1.48
N THR A 5 37.87 11.91 -2.79
CA THR A 5 36.70 12.39 -3.54
C THR A 5 35.50 11.51 -3.20
N LYS A 6 34.67 11.95 -2.25
CA LYS A 6 33.41 11.28 -1.91
C LYS A 6 32.44 11.46 -3.08
N SER A 7 32.05 10.32 -3.65
CA SER A 7 31.10 10.13 -4.75
C SER A 7 29.84 10.99 -4.61
N SER A 8 29.54 11.77 -5.65
CA SER A 8 28.45 12.75 -5.79
C SER A 8 27.05 12.14 -5.95
N ARG A 9 26.79 10.95 -5.38
CA ARG A 9 25.49 10.27 -5.51
C ARG A 9 24.37 10.92 -4.69
N THR A 10 24.70 11.65 -3.62
CA THR A 10 23.73 12.25 -2.70
C THR A 10 22.98 13.45 -3.31
N ALA A 11 23.55 14.13 -4.31
CA ALA A 11 22.99 15.39 -4.81
C ALA A 11 21.75 15.22 -5.71
N ARG A 12 21.46 14.02 -6.25
CA ARG A 12 20.35 13.81 -7.18
C ARG A 12 19.01 13.41 -6.53
N ALA A 13 18.99 13.14 -5.22
CA ALA A 13 17.77 12.75 -4.50
C ALA A 13 17.03 13.94 -3.84
N ALA A 14 17.58 15.15 -3.94
CA ALA A 14 17.07 16.34 -3.24
C ALA A 14 15.85 17.02 -3.90
N GLY A 15 15.35 16.53 -5.04
CA GLY A 15 14.33 17.23 -5.82
C GLY A 15 12.91 16.64 -5.81
N SER A 16 12.66 15.45 -5.25
CA SER A 16 11.38 14.76 -5.48
C SER A 16 10.74 14.07 -4.26
N VAL A 17 11.42 13.95 -3.12
CA VAL A 17 10.93 13.16 -1.97
C VAL A 17 11.00 13.90 -0.63
N MET A 18 11.66 15.06 -0.55
CA MET A 18 11.85 15.77 0.73
C MET A 18 10.69 16.68 1.15
N ASP A 19 9.70 16.96 0.29
CA ASP A 19 8.61 17.91 0.64
C ASP A 19 7.46 17.30 1.43
N ILE A 20 7.45 15.98 1.65
CA ILE A 20 6.50 15.32 2.55
C ILE A 20 7.29 14.48 3.53
N TRP A 21 7.90 15.15 4.50
CA TRP A 21 8.26 14.46 5.74
C TRP A 21 6.96 14.16 6.49
N PRO A 22 6.56 12.89 6.65
CA PRO A 22 5.39 12.56 7.44
C PRO A 22 5.66 13.04 8.87
N THR A 23 4.89 14.03 9.34
CA THR A 23 4.99 14.61 10.69
C THR A 23 4.59 13.62 11.78
N GLY A 24 4.08 12.44 11.40
CA GLY A 24 3.70 11.36 12.30
C GLY A 24 4.25 10.01 11.84
N SER A 25 4.43 9.10 12.80
CA SER A 25 4.81 7.72 12.50
C SER A 25 3.72 7.03 11.69
N TYR A 26 4.06 6.51 10.51
CA TYR A 26 3.13 5.74 9.66
C TYR A 26 2.65 4.44 10.34
N SER A 27 3.30 4.02 11.43
CA SER A 27 2.87 2.88 12.24
C SER A 27 1.44 3.03 12.78
N GLN A 28 0.93 4.25 12.93
CA GLN A 28 -0.45 4.49 13.37
C GLN A 28 -1.50 4.02 12.34
N HIS A 29 -1.10 3.91 11.06
CA HIS A 29 -1.95 3.45 9.97
C HIS A 29 -1.67 2.00 9.58
N MET A 30 -0.66 1.37 10.18
CA MET A 30 -0.36 -0.03 9.93
C MET A 30 -1.43 -0.93 10.59
N PRO A 31 -1.86 -1.99 9.89
CA PRO A 31 -2.78 -2.96 10.48
C PRO A 31 -2.12 -3.61 11.71
N LYS A 32 -2.88 -3.68 12.79
CA LYS A 32 -2.45 -4.27 14.06
C LYS A 32 -2.57 -5.80 14.01
N GLY A 33 -1.89 -6.47 14.94
CA GLY A 33 -1.90 -7.94 15.07
C GLY A 33 -0.69 -8.61 14.44
N SER A 34 -0.61 -9.92 14.61
CA SER A 34 0.41 -10.77 14.00
C SER A 34 0.26 -10.84 12.48
N ASP A 35 1.34 -11.22 11.78
CA ASP A 35 1.31 -11.36 10.31
C ASP A 35 0.25 -12.36 9.84
N GLN A 36 0.01 -13.42 10.61
CA GLN A 36 -0.99 -14.43 10.30
C GLN A 36 -2.43 -13.91 10.45
N GLU A 37 -2.70 -13.10 11.48
CA GLU A 37 -4.00 -12.44 11.65
C GLU A 37 -4.25 -11.42 10.54
N ARG A 38 -3.23 -10.67 10.14
CA ARG A 38 -3.33 -9.70 9.05
C ARG A 38 -3.67 -10.37 7.72
N LEU A 39 -3.00 -11.49 7.42
CA LEU A 39 -3.26 -12.26 6.21
C LEU A 39 -4.66 -12.88 6.22
N SER A 40 -5.09 -13.44 7.34
CA SER A 40 -6.43 -14.05 7.43
C SER A 40 -7.54 -13.02 7.26
N GLN A 41 -7.42 -11.85 7.90
CA GLN A 41 -8.36 -10.74 7.74
C GLN A 41 -8.39 -10.19 6.31
N TYR A 42 -7.23 -10.07 5.68
CA TYR A 42 -7.13 -9.64 4.28
C TYR A 42 -7.90 -10.59 3.36
N TRP A 43 -7.64 -11.89 3.43
CA TRP A 43 -8.32 -12.87 2.57
C TRP A 43 -9.83 -12.95 2.84
N ALA A 44 -10.25 -12.83 4.11
CA ALA A 44 -11.67 -12.75 4.45
C ALA A 44 -12.35 -11.53 3.81
N SER A 45 -11.69 -10.36 3.84
CA SER A 45 -12.18 -9.13 3.21
C SER A 45 -12.26 -9.28 1.69
N VAL A 46 -11.21 -9.81 1.05
CA VAL A 46 -11.18 -10.06 -0.40
C VAL A 46 -12.33 -10.98 -0.82
N GLY A 47 -12.54 -12.08 -0.11
CA GLY A 47 -13.62 -13.03 -0.40
C GLY A 47 -15.01 -12.39 -0.32
N LYS A 48 -15.23 -11.49 0.65
CA LYS A 48 -16.48 -10.72 0.76
C LYS A 48 -16.70 -9.83 -0.46
N HIS A 49 -15.70 -9.05 -0.86
CA HIS A 49 -15.80 -8.15 -2.00
C HIS A 49 -16.02 -8.92 -3.31
N LEU A 50 -15.32 -10.04 -3.49
CA LEU A 50 -15.47 -10.88 -4.67
C LEU A 50 -16.89 -11.45 -4.77
N ARG A 51 -17.45 -11.92 -3.65
CA ARG A 51 -18.84 -12.40 -3.61
C ARG A 51 -19.84 -11.29 -3.94
N SER A 52 -19.64 -10.09 -3.40
CA SER A 52 -20.48 -8.94 -3.73
C SER A 52 -20.40 -8.57 -5.21
N ALA A 53 -19.20 -8.59 -5.81
CA ALA A 53 -19.01 -8.30 -7.22
C ALA A 53 -19.70 -9.33 -8.13
N LEU A 54 -19.60 -10.63 -7.79
CA LEU A 54 -20.32 -11.69 -8.51
C LEU A 54 -21.82 -11.54 -8.38
N SER A 55 -22.33 -11.28 -7.17
CA SER A 55 -23.76 -11.04 -6.96
C SER A 55 -24.27 -9.85 -7.79
N GLN A 56 -23.49 -8.76 -7.87
CA GLN A 56 -23.87 -7.61 -8.67
C GLN A 56 -23.87 -7.93 -10.15
N TYR A 57 -22.85 -8.66 -10.62
CA TYR A 57 -22.76 -9.11 -12.00
C TYR A 57 -23.98 -9.95 -12.40
N ASP A 58 -24.41 -10.89 -11.55
CA ASP A 58 -25.57 -11.74 -11.82
C ASP A 58 -26.87 -10.93 -11.93
N ILE A 59 -27.05 -9.93 -11.05
CA ILE A 59 -28.21 -9.01 -11.10
C ILE A 59 -28.21 -8.18 -12.38
N ASP A 60 -27.06 -7.60 -12.72
CA ASP A 60 -26.90 -6.77 -13.92
C ASP A 60 -27.10 -7.59 -15.19
N HIS A 61 -26.67 -8.85 -15.19
CA HIS A 61 -26.83 -9.73 -16.34
C HIS A 61 -28.26 -10.28 -16.47
N ALA A 62 -28.96 -10.51 -15.35
CA ALA A 62 -30.36 -10.90 -15.34
C ALA A 62 -31.29 -9.76 -15.79
N SER A 63 -30.99 -8.52 -15.40
CA SER A 63 -31.78 -7.33 -15.78
C SER A 63 -31.62 -6.89 -17.24
N ARG A 64 -30.56 -7.35 -17.93
CA ARG A 64 -30.30 -7.07 -19.35
C ARG A 64 -30.94 -8.08 -20.31
N ARG A 65 -31.60 -9.13 -19.80
CA ARG A 65 -32.36 -10.12 -20.56
C ARG A 65 -33.83 -9.78 -20.55
#